data_AF-A0A819MW40-F1
#
_entry.id   AF-A0A819MW40-F1
#
_cell.length_a   1.000
_cell.length_b   1.000
_cell.length_c   1.000
_cell.angle_alpha   90.00
_cell.angle_beta   90.00
_cell.angle_gamma   90.00
#
_symmetry.space_group_name_H-M   'P 1'
#
loop_
_entity.id
_entity.type
_entity.pdbx_description
1 polymer ?
#
loop_
_entity_poly.entity_id
_entity_poly.type
_entity_poly.pdbx_seq_one_letter_code
_entity_poly.pdbx_strand_id
1 'polypeptide(L)'
;MTSARQRLFSIDYHHEGGAHHWYIIPNREREVLQRIIDHYKPGMCLNHGQLLIDPSILDKNHIRYHRVIQHPGEFVVLSAGALVQSFTEDASWSESIAFALPSWIEEGHACVSVSRCQCDISQDLLPEIIDANLFTPELIQRYVTSHLNFTTD
;
A
#
# COMPACT_ATOMS: atom_id res chain seq x y z
N MET A 1 -7.56 -5.77 5.28
CA MET A 1 -6.64 -5.64 4.14
C MET A 1 -6.90 -4.30 3.54
N THR A 2 -6.01 -3.36 3.83
CA THR A 2 -5.97 -2.04 3.23
C THR A 2 -4.76 -1.97 2.32
N SER A 3 -4.82 -1.06 1.35
CA SER A 3 -3.71 -0.66 0.49
C SER A 3 -3.78 0.85 0.41
N ALA A 4 -2.63 1.52 0.27
CA ALA A 4 -2.64 2.94 -0.04
C ALA A 4 -3.49 3.21 -1.30
N ARG A 5 -4.22 4.32 -1.31
CA ARG A 5 -4.98 4.79 -2.49
C ARG A 5 -4.02 4.89 -3.68
N GLN A 6 -4.52 4.58 -4.88
CA GLN A 6 -3.75 4.56 -6.13
C GLN A 6 -2.47 3.67 -6.06
N ARG A 7 -2.42 2.71 -5.12
CA ARG A 7 -1.26 1.84 -4.90
C ARG A 7 0.05 2.60 -4.67
N LEU A 8 -0.03 3.78 -4.07
CA LEU A 8 1.13 4.60 -3.71
C LEU A 8 1.99 3.91 -2.64
N PHE A 9 3.19 4.45 -2.42
CA PHE A 9 3.95 4.17 -1.22
C PHE A 9 3.25 4.82 -0.02
N SER A 10 3.52 4.32 1.18
CA SER A 10 3.10 5.00 2.41
C SER A 10 4.17 4.94 3.47
N ILE A 11 4.26 6.00 4.25
CA ILE A 11 5.10 6.07 5.44
C ILE A 11 4.20 6.35 6.64
N ASP A 12 4.42 5.61 7.71
CA ASP A 12 3.75 5.77 9.00
C ASP A 12 4.79 6.09 10.07
N TYR A 13 4.52 7.10 10.88
CA TYR A 13 5.28 7.44 12.08
C TYR A 13 4.40 7.22 13.31
N HIS A 14 4.87 6.35 14.21
CA HIS A 14 4.14 6.03 15.43
C HIS A 14 4.61 6.95 16.57
N HIS A 15 3.75 7.85 17.03
CA HIS A 15 4.16 8.89 17.99
C HIS A 15 4.28 8.36 19.43
N GLU A 16 3.30 7.59 19.93
CA GLU A 16 3.21 7.09 21.32
C GLU A 16 2.08 6.06 21.45
N GLY A 17 2.01 5.39 22.61
CA GLY A 17 0.99 4.39 22.93
C GLY A 17 1.52 2.96 22.86
N GLY A 18 0.59 2.01 22.73
CA GLY A 18 0.91 0.58 22.61
C GLY A 18 1.50 0.23 21.25
N ALA A 19 2.31 -0.85 21.20
CA ALA A 19 3.00 -1.27 19.99
C ALA A 19 2.03 -1.65 18.86
N HIS A 20 2.41 -1.30 17.62
CA HIS A 20 1.60 -1.55 16.44
C HIS A 20 2.11 -2.79 15.70
N HIS A 21 1.27 -3.80 15.56
CA HIS A 21 1.57 -5.03 14.82
C HIS A 21 1.09 -4.91 13.38
N TRP A 22 2.01 -5.11 12.44
CA TRP A 22 1.76 -5.05 11.00
C TRP A 22 1.94 -6.42 10.36
N TYR A 23 1.04 -6.75 9.43
CA TYR A 23 1.18 -7.86 8.50
C TYR A 23 1.12 -7.29 7.08
N ILE A 24 2.22 -7.42 6.36
CA ILE A 24 2.46 -6.75 5.09
C ILE A 24 2.64 -7.80 4.00
N ILE A 25 1.74 -7.82 3.04
CA ILE A 25 1.76 -8.72 1.90
C ILE A 25 2.25 -7.93 0.67
N PRO A 26 3.39 -8.30 0.08
CA PRO A 26 3.93 -7.61 -1.09
C PRO A 26 2.96 -7.63 -2.27
N ASN A 27 2.97 -6.57 -3.10
CA ASN A 27 2.03 -6.45 -4.23
C ASN A 27 2.06 -7.66 -5.18
N ARG A 28 3.21 -8.30 -5.38
CA ARG A 28 3.36 -9.51 -6.22
C ARG A 28 2.48 -10.69 -5.78
N GLU A 29 2.06 -10.75 -4.52
CA GLU A 29 1.21 -11.80 -3.99
C GLU A 29 -0.29 -11.50 -4.15
N ARG A 30 -0.64 -10.25 -4.51
CA ARG A 30 -2.02 -9.74 -4.55
C ARG A 30 -2.94 -10.56 -5.46
N GLU A 31 -2.49 -10.91 -6.66
CA GLU A 31 -3.32 -11.66 -7.63
C GLU A 31 -3.57 -13.10 -7.16
N VAL A 32 -2.56 -13.75 -6.58
CA VAL A 32 -2.70 -15.09 -6.01
C VAL A 32 -3.64 -15.03 -4.81
N LEU A 33 -3.46 -14.06 -3.92
CA LEU A 33 -4.32 -13.86 -2.76
C LEU A 33 -5.76 -13.57 -3.16
N GLN A 34 -6.01 -12.73 -4.16
CA GLN A 34 -7.37 -12.44 -4.63
C GLN A 34 -8.06 -13.71 -5.12
N ARG A 35 -7.37 -14.56 -5.91
CA ARG A 35 -7.92 -15.86 -6.35
C ARG A 35 -8.25 -16.79 -5.18
N ILE A 36 -7.40 -16.81 -4.15
CA ILE A 36 -7.66 -17.59 -2.93
C ILE A 36 -8.92 -17.06 -2.24
N ILE A 37 -9.01 -15.74 -2.04
CA ILE A 37 -10.17 -15.12 -1.42
C ILE A 37 -11.44 -15.36 -2.23
N ASP A 38 -11.40 -15.25 -3.56
CA ASP A 38 -12.55 -15.53 -4.41
C ASP A 38 -13.02 -16.98 -4.31
N HIS A 39 -12.11 -17.93 -4.06
CA HIS A 39 -12.48 -19.32 -3.80
C HIS A 39 -13.21 -19.50 -2.46
N TYR A 40 -12.76 -18.82 -1.39
CA TYR A 40 -13.39 -18.91 -0.07
C TYR A 40 -14.67 -18.07 0.04
N LYS A 41 -14.67 -16.87 -0.53
CA LYS A 41 -15.74 -15.87 -0.49
C LYS A 41 -15.77 -15.08 -1.81
N PRO A 42 -16.52 -15.59 -2.81
CA PRO A 42 -16.64 -14.94 -4.11
C PRO A 42 -17.12 -13.49 -4.00
N GLY A 43 -16.50 -12.60 -4.77
CA GLY A 43 -16.92 -11.19 -4.85
C GLY A 43 -16.39 -10.29 -3.75
N MET A 44 -15.54 -10.80 -2.84
CA MET A 44 -14.83 -9.96 -1.88
C MET A 44 -13.57 -9.33 -2.50
N CYS A 45 -13.49 -8.01 -2.44
CA CYS A 45 -12.34 -7.26 -2.96
C CYS A 45 -11.30 -6.99 -1.85
N LEU A 46 -10.03 -7.25 -2.15
CA LEU A 46 -8.90 -6.92 -1.26
C LEU A 46 -8.71 -5.40 -1.03
N ASN A 47 -9.33 -4.54 -1.85
CA ASN A 47 -9.09 -3.10 -1.83
C ASN A 47 -10.00 -2.32 -0.85
N HIS A 48 -11.04 -2.94 -0.29
CA HIS A 48 -12.06 -2.22 0.47
C HIS A 48 -11.77 -2.08 1.96
N GLY A 49 -10.63 -2.57 2.47
CA GLY A 49 -10.34 -2.49 3.91
C GLY A 49 -11.09 -3.51 4.77
N GLN A 50 -12.12 -4.16 4.24
CA GLN A 50 -13.10 -4.94 5.01
C GLN A 50 -12.68 -6.38 5.36
N LEU A 51 -11.59 -6.89 4.79
CA LEU A 51 -11.17 -8.28 4.97
C LEU A 51 -10.02 -8.41 5.98
N LEU A 52 -10.22 -9.12 7.08
CA LEU A 52 -9.12 -9.57 7.94
C LEU A 52 -8.78 -11.02 7.59
N ILE A 53 -7.50 -11.30 7.32
CA ILE A 53 -7.02 -12.62 6.94
C ILE A 53 -6.17 -13.15 8.07
N ASP A 54 -6.54 -14.31 8.62
CA ASP A 54 -5.71 -15.00 9.59
C ASP A 54 -4.37 -15.41 8.94
N PRO A 55 -3.21 -15.12 9.55
CA PRO A 55 -1.91 -15.46 8.97
C PRO A 55 -1.75 -16.94 8.62
N SER A 56 -2.44 -17.86 9.32
CA SER A 56 -2.43 -19.29 9.00
C SER A 56 -3.03 -19.59 7.63
N ILE A 57 -3.93 -18.76 7.11
CA ILE A 57 -4.45 -18.88 5.74
C ILE A 57 -3.36 -18.51 4.74
N LEU A 58 -2.55 -17.49 5.03
CA LEU A 58 -1.42 -17.10 4.18
C LEU A 58 -0.38 -18.22 4.15
N ASP A 59 -0.03 -18.76 5.31
CA ASP A 59 0.94 -19.85 5.45
C ASP A 59 0.50 -21.11 4.68
N LYS A 60 -0.77 -21.53 4.86
CA LYS A 60 -1.35 -22.71 4.18
C LYS A 60 -1.35 -22.60 2.66
N ASN A 61 -1.46 -21.39 2.13
CA ASN A 61 -1.48 -21.12 0.70
C ASN A 61 -0.13 -20.61 0.16
N HIS A 62 0.93 -20.69 0.97
CA HIS A 62 2.28 -20.25 0.61
C HIS A 62 2.38 -18.79 0.16
N ILE A 63 1.50 -17.92 0.67
CA ILE A 63 1.54 -16.49 0.42
C ILE A 63 2.62 -15.87 1.30
N ARG A 64 3.58 -15.18 0.68
CA ARG A 64 4.63 -14.48 1.41
C ARG A 64 4.09 -13.20 2.06
N TYR A 65 4.44 -12.99 3.32
CA TYR A 65 4.16 -11.75 4.04
C TYR A 65 5.28 -11.45 5.04
N HIS A 66 5.32 -10.21 5.50
CA HIS A 66 6.20 -9.75 6.56
C HIS A 66 5.38 -9.42 7.79
N ARG A 67 5.90 -9.75 8.97
CA ARG A 67 5.37 -9.28 10.24
C ARG A 67 6.34 -8.27 10.83
N VAL A 68 5.82 -7.12 11.24
CA VAL A 68 6.60 -6.05 11.86
C VAL A 68 5.89 -5.62 13.14
N ILE A 69 6.65 -5.36 14.19
CA ILE A 69 6.16 -4.68 15.40
C ILE A 69 6.83 -3.31 15.39
N GLN A 70 6.02 -2.26 15.40
CA GLN A 70 6.46 -0.87 15.39
C GLN A 70 6.20 -0.28 16.79
N HIS A 71 7.24 0.27 17.39
CA HIS A 71 7.21 0.95 18.68
C HIS A 71 7.16 2.48 18.51
N PRO A 72 6.75 3.23 19.55
CA PRO A 72 6.80 4.68 19.53
C PRO A 72 8.17 5.23 19.12
N GLY A 73 8.16 6.22 18.23
CA GLY A 73 9.36 6.84 17.64
C GLY A 73 9.86 6.15 16.36
N GLU A 74 9.21 5.08 15.90
CA GLU A 74 9.63 4.33 14.71
C GLU A 74 8.81 4.66 13.47
N PHE A 75 9.49 4.57 12.31
CA PHE A 75 8.87 4.66 11.00
C PHE A 75 8.68 3.28 10.38
N VAL A 76 7.53 3.08 9.74
CA VAL A 76 7.29 1.96 8.81
C VAL A 76 7.07 2.54 7.41
N VAL A 77 7.87 2.10 6.44
CA VAL A 77 7.72 2.46 5.03
C VAL A 77 7.23 1.26 4.26
N LEU A 78 6.12 1.44 3.53
CA LEU A 78 5.47 0.40 2.75
C LEU A 78 5.68 0.66 1.26
N SER A 79 6.06 -0.38 0.54
CA SER A 79 6.24 -0.34 -0.91
C SER A 79 4.90 -0.08 -1.62
N ALA A 80 4.97 0.50 -2.82
CA ALA A 80 3.82 0.66 -3.69
C ALA A 80 2.98 -0.62 -3.82
N GLY A 81 1.66 -0.46 -3.71
CA GLY A 81 0.69 -1.54 -3.85
C GLY A 81 0.72 -2.64 -2.79
N ALA A 82 1.49 -2.49 -1.69
CA ALA A 82 1.47 -3.44 -0.59
C ALA A 82 0.06 -3.54 0.03
N LEU A 83 -0.31 -4.76 0.43
CA LEU A 83 -1.52 -5.04 1.19
C LEU A 83 -1.16 -5.15 2.67
N VAL A 84 -1.99 -4.57 3.53
CA VAL A 84 -1.70 -4.47 4.96
C VAL A 84 -2.91 -4.80 5.82
N GLN A 85 -2.70 -5.51 6.92
CA GLN A 85 -3.55 -5.43 8.10
C GLN A 85 -2.68 -5.14 9.31
N SER A 86 -3.27 -4.48 10.28
CA SER A 86 -2.55 -4.13 11.49
C SER A 86 -3.50 -3.96 12.67
N PHE A 87 -2.97 -4.08 13.88
CA PHE A 87 -3.67 -3.79 15.12
C PHE A 87 -2.69 -3.21 16.14
N THR A 88 -3.20 -2.49 17.13
CA THR A 88 -2.42 -1.91 18.22
C THR A 88 -2.75 -2.62 19.53
N GLU A 89 -1.75 -2.75 20.41
CA GLU A 89 -1.94 -3.40 21.71
C GLU A 89 -2.81 -2.56 22.66
N ASP A 90 -2.66 -1.24 22.60
CA ASP A 90 -3.38 -0.25 23.42
C ASP A 90 -3.78 0.97 22.57
N ALA A 91 -4.35 1.99 23.23
CA ALA A 91 -4.55 3.29 22.63
C ALA A 91 -3.22 3.88 22.12
N SER A 92 -3.23 4.36 20.89
CA SER A 92 -2.07 4.93 20.22
C SER A 92 -2.46 6.11 19.31
N TRP A 93 -1.44 6.82 18.86
CA TRP A 93 -1.50 7.84 17.82
C TRP A 93 -0.34 7.61 16.84
N SER A 94 -0.65 7.62 15.55
CA SER A 94 0.32 7.60 14.46
C SER A 94 -0.12 8.59 13.40
N GLU A 95 0.85 9.04 12.60
CA GLU A 95 0.61 9.85 11.42
C GLU A 95 1.10 9.08 10.20
N SER A 96 0.24 8.96 9.19
CA SER A 96 0.59 8.28 7.95
C SER A 96 0.29 9.16 6.73
N ILE A 97 1.21 9.16 5.77
CA ILE A 97 1.03 9.84 4.48
C ILE A 97 1.33 8.88 3.32
N ALA A 98 0.65 9.11 2.20
CA ALA A 98 0.95 8.45 0.94
C ALA A 98 1.87 9.32 0.08
N PHE A 99 2.81 8.69 -0.62
CA PHE A 99 3.75 9.39 -1.49
C PHE A 99 4.08 8.55 -2.74
N ALA A 100 4.63 9.21 -3.76
CA ALA A 100 5.05 8.57 -5.01
C ALA A 100 6.56 8.73 -5.17
N LEU A 101 7.20 7.67 -5.68
CA LEU A 101 8.55 7.72 -6.25
C LEU A 101 8.45 7.53 -7.77
N PRO A 102 9.45 7.95 -8.57
CA PRO A 102 9.45 7.66 -10.01
C PRO A 102 9.21 6.18 -10.34
N SER A 103 9.74 5.27 -9.53
CA SER A 103 9.54 3.82 -9.70
C SER A 103 8.07 3.39 -9.59
N TRP A 104 7.21 4.14 -8.89
CA TRP A 104 5.77 3.88 -8.86
C TRP A 104 5.14 3.94 -10.27
N ILE A 105 5.66 4.82 -11.13
CA ILE A 105 5.21 4.95 -12.51
C ILE A 105 5.84 3.83 -13.36
N GLU A 106 7.14 3.59 -13.22
CA GLU A 106 7.87 2.57 -13.99
C GLU A 106 7.35 1.15 -13.73
N GLU A 107 7.01 0.84 -12.48
CA GLU A 107 6.38 -0.42 -12.06
C GLU A 107 4.91 -0.53 -12.52
N GLY A 108 4.40 0.52 -13.15
CA GLY A 108 3.08 0.57 -13.78
C GLY A 108 1.93 0.84 -12.81
N HIS A 109 2.21 1.10 -11.52
CA HIS A 109 1.17 1.31 -10.51
C HIS A 109 0.27 2.51 -10.81
N ALA A 110 0.82 3.55 -11.45
CA ALA A 110 0.08 4.75 -11.88
C ALA A 110 -1.06 4.49 -12.86
N CYS A 111 -0.93 3.43 -13.66
CA CYS A 111 -1.89 3.05 -14.69
C CYS A 111 -2.78 1.89 -14.29
N VAL A 112 -2.57 1.31 -13.09
CA VAL A 112 -3.40 0.19 -12.67
C VAL A 112 -4.77 0.71 -12.27
N SER A 113 -5.77 0.41 -13.09
CA SER A 113 -7.16 0.46 -12.68
C SER A 113 -7.31 -0.37 -11.40
N VAL A 114 -7.71 0.29 -10.31
CA VAL A 114 -8.25 -0.42 -9.16
C VAL A 114 -9.55 -1.04 -9.66
N SER A 115 -9.56 -2.36 -9.81
CA SER A 115 -10.73 -3.08 -10.30
C SER A 115 -11.94 -2.66 -9.48
N ARG A 116 -12.92 -2.00 -10.11
CA ARG A 116 -14.17 -1.63 -9.47
C ARG A 116 -14.84 -2.90 -8.98
N CYS A 117 -14.77 -3.15 -7.68
CA CYS A 117 -15.61 -4.19 -7.11
C CYS A 117 -17.06 -3.74 -7.30
N GLN A 118 -17.94 -4.67 -7.64
CA GLN A 118 -19.38 -4.41 -7.63
C GLN A 118 -19.92 -4.10 -6.22
N CYS A 119 -19.08 -4.26 -5.20
CA CYS A 119 -19.39 -4.05 -3.80
C CYS A 119 -19.25 -2.60 -3.30
N ASP A 120 -18.86 -1.64 -4.16
CA ASP A 120 -18.83 -0.21 -3.82
C ASP A 120 -19.84 0.58 -4.66
N ILE A 121 -20.92 1.03 -4.01
CA ILE A 121 -21.99 1.84 -4.62
C ILE A 121 -21.74 3.35 -4.35
N SER A 122 -20.72 3.71 -3.59
CA SER A 122 -20.38 5.10 -3.27
C SER A 122 -19.14 5.58 -4.03
N GLN A 123 -19.34 6.55 -4.92
CA GLN A 123 -18.35 7.18 -5.79
C GLN A 123 -17.37 8.09 -5.02
N ASP A 124 -16.08 8.01 -5.33
CA ASP A 124 -15.20 9.19 -5.36
C ASP A 124 -14.90 9.51 -6.84
N LEU A 125 -15.32 10.70 -7.29
CA LEU A 125 -15.23 11.21 -8.68
C LEU A 125 -13.82 11.65 -9.11
N LEU A 126 -12.79 11.26 -8.36
CA LEU A 126 -11.41 11.58 -8.73
C LEU A 126 -10.93 10.59 -9.80
N PRO A 127 -10.08 11.04 -10.75
CA PRO A 127 -9.38 10.11 -11.62
C PRO A 127 -8.60 9.11 -10.76
N GLU A 128 -9.01 7.84 -10.76
CA GLU A 128 -8.24 6.73 -10.18
C GLU A 128 -6.90 6.54 -10.89
N ILE A 129 -6.73 7.19 -12.05
CA ILE A 129 -5.58 7.11 -12.93
C ILE A 129 -4.98 8.50 -13.03
N ILE A 130 -3.68 8.59 -12.81
CA ILE A 130 -2.89 9.81 -13.01
C ILE A 130 -2.38 9.80 -14.46
N ASP A 131 -2.36 10.96 -15.11
CA ASP A 131 -1.75 11.08 -16.44
C ASP A 131 -0.22 10.96 -16.33
N ALA A 132 0.28 9.75 -16.61
CA ALA A 132 1.71 9.46 -16.56
C ALA A 132 2.53 10.31 -17.55
N ASN A 133 1.91 10.90 -18.59
CA ASN A 133 2.61 11.80 -19.51
C ASN A 133 3.05 13.12 -18.85
N LEU A 134 2.48 13.48 -17.69
CA LEU A 134 2.93 14.61 -16.88
C LEU A 134 4.23 14.31 -16.11
N PHE A 135 4.64 13.04 -16.07
CA PHE A 135 5.77 12.53 -15.31
C PHE A 135 6.77 11.82 -16.22
N THR A 136 7.08 12.44 -17.36
CA THR A 136 8.11 11.87 -18.26
C THR A 136 9.47 11.81 -17.55
N PRO A 137 10.33 10.85 -17.91
CA PRO A 137 11.67 10.75 -17.33
C PRO A 137 12.45 12.06 -17.41
N GLU A 138 12.29 12.82 -18.49
CA GLU A 138 12.96 14.12 -18.69
C GLU A 138 12.47 15.18 -17.70
N LEU A 139 11.15 15.24 -17.46
CA LEU A 139 10.56 16.17 -16.49
C LEU A 139 10.97 15.82 -15.06
N ILE A 140 10.96 14.52 -14.72
CA ILE A 140 11.42 14.04 -13.41
C ILE A 140 12.90 14.36 -13.22
N GLN A 141 13.75 14.03 -14.19
CA GLN A 141 15.19 14.27 -14.11
C GLN A 141 15.51 15.76 -13.99
N ARG A 142 14.78 16.61 -14.74
CA ARG A 142 14.91 18.07 -14.62
C ARG A 142 14.53 18.53 -13.22
N TYR A 143 13.42 18.05 -12.64
CA TYR A 143 13.02 18.40 -11.28
C TYR A 143 14.08 17.99 -10.25
N VAL A 144 14.53 16.73 -10.29
CA VAL A 144 15.57 16.20 -9.40
C VAL A 144 16.83 17.06 -9.46
N THR A 145 17.35 17.30 -10.67
CA THR A 145 18.59 18.06 -10.86
C THR A 145 18.48 19.53 -10.41
N SER A 146 17.29 20.12 -10.48
CA SER A 146 17.10 21.55 -10.17
C SER A 146 16.66 21.84 -8.73
N HIS A 147 16.04 20.88 -8.04
CA HIS A 147 15.42 21.10 -6.72
C HIS A 147 15.94 20.16 -5.63
N LEU A 148 16.51 19.02 -5.99
CA LEU A 148 17.06 18.08 -5.03
C LEU A 148 18.59 18.13 -5.13
N ASN A 149 19.20 18.97 -4.29
CA ASN A 149 20.65 19.00 -4.09
C ASN A 149 21.07 17.73 -3.32
N PHE A 150 21.22 16.61 -4.02
CA PHE A 150 21.97 15.49 -3.48
C PHE A 150 23.44 15.86 -3.59
N THR A 151 23.97 16.53 -2.57
CA THR A 151 25.42 16.55 -2.34
C THR A 151 25.80 15.11 -2.03
N THR A 152 26.39 14.45 -3.02
CA THR A 152 27.08 13.18 -2.83
C THR A 152 28.32 13.48 -1.99
N ASP A 153 28.18 13.41 -0.67
CA ASP A 153 29.31 13.29 0.25
C ASP A 153 29.88 11.86 0.21
#